data_AF-A0A235I4G2-F1
#
_entry.id   AF-A0A235I4G2-F1
#
_cell.length_a   1.000
_cell.length_b   1.000
_cell.length_c   1.000
_cell.angle_alpha   90.00
_cell.angle_beta   90.00
_cell.angle_gamma   90.00
#
_symmetry.space_group_name_H-M   'P 1'
#
loop_
_entity.id
_entity.type
_entity.pdbx_description
1 polymer ?
#
loop_
_entity_poly.entity_id
_entity_poly.type
_entity_poly.pdbx_seq_one_letter_code
_entity_poly.pdbx_strand_id
1 'polypeptide(L)'
;MPSGGAIAIASKQNLMLRRFYQLSKPVGYFTSYTINDGSLLESLQEEYGPTFEKMTRREKLFLISALATQLCDQSPGRCRDEIYVVGHQVNSSLPLHDREGLLEALSNQVRHGQSLSVEELPIKQ
;
A
#
# COMPACT_ATOMS: atom_id res chain seq x y z
N MET A 1 -9.36 -10.69 -40.84
CA MET A 1 -9.07 -9.68 -39.79
C MET A 1 -9.44 -10.30 -38.46
N PRO A 2 -8.49 -10.57 -37.54
CA PRO A 2 -8.83 -11.11 -36.23
C PRO A 2 -9.42 -10.00 -35.36
N SER A 3 -10.49 -10.34 -34.66
CA SER A 3 -11.37 -9.46 -33.90
C SER A 3 -10.68 -8.84 -32.68
N GLY A 4 -10.86 -7.53 -32.49
CA GLY A 4 -10.30 -6.74 -31.38
C GLY A 4 -10.73 -7.18 -29.97
N GLY A 5 -11.60 -8.19 -29.84
CA GLY A 5 -12.01 -8.75 -28.55
C GLY A 5 -10.94 -9.63 -27.89
N ALA A 6 -10.13 -10.36 -28.66
CA ALA A 6 -9.13 -11.29 -28.10
C ALA A 6 -7.94 -10.57 -27.43
N ILE A 7 -7.52 -9.43 -28.00
CA ILE A 7 -6.41 -8.62 -27.46
C ILE A 7 -6.79 -7.98 -26.12
N ALA A 8 -8.01 -7.44 -26.00
CA ALA A 8 -8.49 -6.83 -24.76
C ALA A 8 -8.62 -7.82 -23.59
N ILE A 9 -9.01 -9.07 -23.87
CA ILE A 9 -9.13 -10.13 -22.87
C ILE A 9 -7.75 -10.60 -22.39
N ALA A 10 -6.80 -10.79 -23.31
CA ALA A 10 -5.43 -11.18 -22.99
C ALA A 10 -4.67 -10.12 -22.17
N SER A 11 -4.92 -8.82 -22.42
CA SER A 11 -4.36 -7.73 -21.61
C SER A 11 -4.97 -7.66 -20.21
N LYS A 12 -6.28 -7.89 -20.04
CA LYS A 12 -6.93 -7.96 -18.72
C LYS A 12 -6.48 -9.19 -17.92
N GLN A 13 -6.33 -10.34 -18.56
CA GLN A 13 -5.81 -11.56 -17.92
C GLN A 13 -4.34 -11.40 -17.51
N ASN A 14 -3.49 -10.77 -18.33
CA ASN A 14 -2.12 -10.43 -17.94
C ASN A 14 -2.05 -9.41 -16.79
N LEU A 15 -2.96 -8.43 -16.75
CA LEU A 15 -3.03 -7.46 -15.65
C LEU A 15 -3.51 -8.12 -14.34
N MET A 16 -4.47 -9.05 -14.43
CA MET A 16 -4.94 -9.86 -13.31
C MET A 16 -3.85 -10.81 -12.81
N LEU A 17 -3.16 -11.52 -13.71
CA LEU A 17 -2.04 -12.40 -13.36
C LEU A 17 -0.87 -11.62 -12.72
N ARG A 18 -0.56 -10.42 -13.23
CA ARG A 18 0.46 -9.54 -12.61
C ARG A 18 0.05 -9.06 -11.22
N ARG A 19 -1.24 -8.79 -10.97
CA ARG A 19 -1.77 -8.49 -9.62
C ARG A 19 -1.62 -9.68 -8.68
N PHE A 20 -1.92 -10.90 -9.13
CA PHE A 20 -1.73 -12.11 -8.31
C PHE A 20 -0.25 -12.38 -7.98
N TYR A 21 0.67 -12.18 -8.93
CA TYR A 21 2.12 -12.35 -8.68
C TYR A 21 2.75 -11.24 -7.81
N GLN A 22 2.05 -10.13 -7.55
CA GLN A 22 2.50 -9.08 -6.62
C GLN A 22 2.17 -9.38 -5.15
N LEU A 23 1.15 -10.20 -4.89
CA LEU A 23 0.53 -10.33 -3.55
C LEU A 23 1.29 -11.21 -2.55
N SER A 24 2.33 -11.93 -2.96
CA SER A 24 3.14 -12.80 -2.07
C SER A 24 4.64 -12.63 -2.25
N LYS A 25 5.10 -11.44 -2.63
CA LYS A 25 6.54 -11.17 -2.72
C LYS A 25 7.13 -11.11 -1.29
N PRO A 26 8.33 -11.65 -1.07
CA PRO A 26 8.96 -11.60 0.25
C PRO A 26 9.22 -10.15 0.65
N VAL A 27 9.30 -9.89 1.96
CA VAL A 27 9.54 -8.55 2.52
C VAL A 27 10.78 -7.90 1.91
N GLY A 28 11.83 -8.68 1.64
CA GLY A 28 13.05 -8.19 0.97
C GLY A 28 12.86 -7.64 -0.44
N TYR A 29 11.77 -7.96 -1.15
CA TYR A 29 11.44 -7.28 -2.41
C TYR A 29 11.02 -5.82 -2.19
N PHE A 30 10.44 -5.53 -1.02
CA PHE A 30 9.86 -4.24 -0.68
C PHE A 30 10.75 -3.39 0.21
N THR A 31 11.83 -3.92 0.77
CA THR A 31 12.71 -3.22 1.70
C THR A 31 14.16 -3.32 1.25
N SER A 32 15.07 -2.68 1.97
CA SER A 32 16.51 -2.84 1.78
C SER A 32 17.09 -4.07 2.50
N TYR A 33 16.25 -5.02 2.92
CA TYR A 33 16.68 -6.23 3.63
C TYR A 33 17.66 -7.05 2.79
N THR A 34 18.71 -7.56 3.43
CA THR A 34 19.68 -8.46 2.84
C THR A 34 19.85 -9.70 3.71
N ILE A 35 20.13 -10.85 3.08
CA ILE A 35 20.24 -12.13 3.81
C ILE A 35 21.43 -12.09 4.79
N ASN A 36 21.20 -12.53 6.03
CA ASN A 36 22.16 -12.54 7.13
C ASN A 36 22.61 -11.15 7.57
N ASP A 37 21.75 -10.13 7.45
CA ASP A 37 22.08 -8.76 7.83
C ASP A 37 21.88 -8.45 9.33
N GLY A 38 21.34 -9.40 10.10
CA GLY A 38 21.07 -9.24 11.53
C GLY A 38 20.05 -8.15 11.84
N SER A 39 19.30 -7.67 10.85
CA SER A 39 18.30 -6.62 11.03
C SER A 39 17.05 -7.13 11.74
N LEU A 40 16.24 -6.22 12.27
CA LEU A 40 14.91 -6.57 12.78
C LEU A 40 14.05 -7.28 11.72
N LEU A 41 14.21 -6.94 10.43
CA LEU A 41 13.48 -7.59 9.35
C LEU A 41 13.91 -9.05 9.15
N GLU A 42 15.14 -9.42 9.49
CA GLU A 42 15.57 -10.81 9.52
C GLU A 42 14.79 -11.60 10.57
N SER A 43 14.84 -11.15 11.82
CA SER A 43 14.18 -11.82 12.94
C SER A 43 12.66 -11.93 12.73
N LEU A 44 12.03 -10.87 12.21
CA LEU A 44 10.59 -10.88 11.90
C LEU A 44 10.24 -11.88 10.78
N GLN A 45 11.09 -12.06 9.78
CA GLN A 45 10.85 -13.05 8.72
C GLN A 45 11.08 -14.49 9.19
N GLU A 46 12.05 -14.72 10.09
CA GLU A 46 12.23 -16.02 10.73
C GLU A 46 11.00 -16.42 11.55
N GLU A 47 10.50 -15.47 12.35
CA GLU A 47 9.37 -15.69 13.25
C GLU A 47 8.05 -15.83 12.47
N TYR A 48 7.73 -14.86 11.61
CA TYR A 48 6.41 -14.73 10.98
C TYR A 48 6.35 -15.19 9.51
N GLY A 49 7.49 -15.57 8.93
CA GLY A 49 7.63 -15.99 7.54
C GLY A 49 8.03 -14.85 6.59
N PRO A 50 8.66 -15.15 5.44
CA PRO A 50 9.18 -14.16 4.50
C PRO A 50 8.10 -13.27 3.87
N THR A 51 6.83 -13.68 3.90
CA THR A 51 5.68 -12.88 3.46
C THR A 51 4.75 -12.49 4.62
N PHE A 52 5.22 -12.70 5.85
CA PHE A 52 4.42 -12.64 7.07
C PHE A 52 3.17 -13.52 7.02
N GLU A 53 3.25 -14.69 6.38
CA GLU A 53 2.12 -15.60 6.22
C GLU A 53 1.59 -16.17 7.54
N LYS A 54 2.41 -16.17 8.60
CA LYS A 54 1.98 -16.59 9.95
C LYS A 54 1.24 -15.49 10.72
N MET A 55 1.14 -14.27 10.19
CA MET A 55 0.32 -13.20 10.78
C MET A 55 -1.11 -13.25 10.26
N THR A 56 -2.06 -13.05 11.18
CA THR A 56 -3.47 -12.83 10.87
C THR A 56 -3.67 -11.52 10.10
N ARG A 57 -4.80 -11.41 9.39
CA ARG A 57 -5.20 -10.16 8.72
C ARG A 57 -5.25 -8.97 9.69
N ARG A 58 -5.69 -9.18 10.94
CA ARG A 58 -5.78 -8.13 11.96
C ARG A 58 -4.40 -7.62 12.38
N GLU A 59 -3.44 -8.50 12.59
CA GLU A 59 -2.06 -8.13 12.95
C GLU A 59 -1.39 -7.34 11.83
N LYS A 60 -1.57 -7.76 10.57
CA LYS A 60 -1.07 -7.00 9.41
C LYS A 60 -1.67 -5.59 9.34
N LEU A 61 -2.99 -5.46 9.51
CA LEU A 61 -3.65 -4.16 9.55
C LEU A 61 -3.19 -3.29 10.73
N PHE A 62 -2.90 -3.90 11.88
CA PHE A 62 -2.37 -3.19 13.04
C PHE A 62 -0.97 -2.62 12.76
N LEU A 63 -0.07 -3.43 12.18
CA LEU A 63 1.27 -2.97 11.78
C LEU A 63 1.20 -1.87 10.73
N ILE A 64 0.32 -1.99 9.73
CA ILE A 64 0.12 -0.94 8.73
C ILE A 64 -0.29 0.38 9.39
N SER A 65 -1.24 0.35 10.33
CA SER A 65 -1.67 1.56 11.06
C SER A 65 -0.53 2.21 11.85
N ALA A 66 0.26 1.40 12.57
CA ALA A 66 1.39 1.88 13.35
C ALA A 66 2.47 2.51 12.46
N LEU A 67 2.84 1.84 11.35
CA LEU A 67 3.82 2.35 10.39
C LEU A 67 3.33 3.62 9.69
N ALA A 68 2.07 3.66 9.25
CA ALA A 68 1.48 4.83 8.61
C ALA A 68 1.46 6.05 9.55
N THR A 69 1.17 5.83 10.84
CA THR A 69 1.21 6.90 11.85
C THR A 69 2.62 7.47 11.99
N GLN A 70 3.63 6.61 12.17
CA GLN A 70 5.03 7.04 12.28
C GLN A 70 5.53 7.77 11.01
N LEU A 71 5.18 7.27 9.82
CA LEU A 71 5.53 7.92 8.55
C LEU A 71 4.83 9.28 8.39
N CYS A 72 3.58 9.40 8.84
CA CYS A 72 2.87 10.68 8.83
C CYS A 72 3.52 11.69 9.77
N ASP A 73 3.89 11.27 10.99
CA ASP A 73 4.52 12.15 12.00
C ASP A 73 5.90 12.64 11.55
N GLN A 74 6.63 11.84 10.76
CA GLN A 74 7.95 12.18 10.21
C GLN A 74 7.88 12.96 8.90
N SER A 75 6.72 13.02 8.25
CA SER A 75 6.55 13.75 6.99
C SER A 75 6.54 15.26 7.25
N PRO A 76 7.28 16.07 6.47
CA PRO A 76 7.25 17.52 6.62
C PRO A 76 5.88 18.10 6.26
N GLY A 77 5.53 19.21 6.89
CA GLY A 77 4.30 19.96 6.63
C GLY A 77 3.16 19.64 7.58
N ARG A 78 2.09 20.43 7.50
CA ARG A 78 0.87 20.23 8.29
C ARG A 78 -0.14 19.44 7.46
N CYS A 79 -0.71 18.38 8.05
CA CYS A 79 -1.89 17.74 7.47
C CYS A 79 -3.07 18.72 7.50
N ARG A 80 -3.70 18.95 6.34
CA ARG A 80 -4.80 19.93 6.23
C ARG A 80 -6.01 19.45 7.03
N ASP A 81 -6.70 20.38 7.71
CA ASP A 81 -7.77 20.04 8.66
C ASP A 81 -8.92 19.27 7.98
N GLU A 82 -9.21 19.58 6.71
CA GLU A 82 -10.23 18.87 5.93
C GLU A 82 -9.91 17.37 5.73
N ILE A 83 -8.63 16.97 5.78
CA ILE A 83 -8.24 15.57 5.61
C ILE A 83 -8.68 14.72 6.81
N TYR A 84 -8.76 15.29 8.01
CA TYR A 84 -9.32 14.58 9.18
C TYR A 84 -10.81 14.28 8.98
N VAL A 85 -11.56 15.21 8.38
CA VAL A 85 -12.97 15.01 8.03
C VAL A 85 -13.11 13.92 6.96
N VAL A 86 -12.29 13.96 5.92
CA VAL A 86 -12.25 12.92 4.87
C VAL A 86 -11.93 11.56 5.47
N GLY A 87 -10.97 11.48 6.40
CA GLY A 87 -10.64 10.23 7.11
C GLY A 87 -11.83 9.65 7.87
N HIS A 88 -12.64 10.49 8.52
CA HIS A 88 -13.86 10.04 9.19
C HIS A 88 -14.92 9.55 8.18
N GLN A 89 -15.10 10.26 7.07
CA GLN A 89 -16.04 9.87 6.00
C GLN A 89 -15.65 8.55 5.36
N VAL A 90 -14.36 8.34 5.06
CA VAL A 90 -13.83 7.07 4.53
C VAL A 90 -14.16 5.91 5.47
N ASN A 91 -13.92 6.09 6.77
CA ASN A 91 -14.14 5.02 7.77
C ASN A 91 -15.62 4.75 8.09
N SER A 92 -16.52 5.71 7.87
CA SER A 92 -17.95 5.57 8.14
C SER A 92 -18.75 5.14 6.92
N SER A 93 -18.36 5.61 5.72
CA SER A 93 -19.23 5.57 4.53
C SER A 93 -18.75 4.66 3.41
N LEU A 94 -17.44 4.35 3.31
CA LEU A 94 -16.96 3.43 2.28
C LEU A 94 -17.24 1.97 2.65
N PRO A 95 -17.61 1.10 1.70
CA PRO A 95 -17.62 -0.35 1.92
C PRO A 95 -16.22 -0.88 2.30
N LEU A 96 -16.17 -1.99 3.06
CA LEU A 96 -14.90 -2.54 3.54
C LEU A 96 -13.91 -2.87 2.41
N HIS A 97 -14.39 -3.43 1.29
CA HIS A 97 -13.53 -3.80 0.15
C HIS A 97 -12.92 -2.57 -0.53
N ASP A 98 -13.67 -1.47 -0.65
CA ASP A 98 -13.15 -0.22 -1.20
C ASP A 98 -12.12 0.43 -0.28
N ARG A 99 -12.25 0.27 1.05
CA ARG A 99 -11.23 0.72 2.01
C ARG A 99 -9.91 -0.01 1.84
N GLU A 100 -9.95 -1.33 1.62
CA GLU A 100 -8.75 -2.13 1.35
C GLU A 100 -8.09 -1.72 0.02
N GLY A 101 -8.89 -1.53 -1.03
CA GLY A 101 -8.40 -1.04 -2.31
C GLY A 101 -7.80 0.38 -2.21
N LEU A 102 -8.41 1.26 -1.42
CA LEU A 102 -7.90 2.60 -1.15
C LEU A 102 -6.56 2.56 -0.39
N LEU A 103 -6.43 1.67 0.60
CA LEU A 103 -5.19 1.47 1.34
C LEU A 103 -4.04 1.03 0.42
N GLU A 104 -4.30 0.09 -0.49
CA GLU A 104 -3.33 -0.35 -1.50
C GLU A 104 -2.93 0.79 -2.44
N ALA A 105 -3.92 1.55 -2.93
CA ALA A 105 -3.68 2.68 -3.84
C ALA A 105 -2.82 3.77 -3.18
N LEU A 106 -3.17 4.18 -1.97
CA LEU A 106 -2.43 5.22 -1.23
C LEU A 106 -1.02 4.76 -0.86
N SER A 107 -0.85 3.51 -0.40
CA SER A 107 0.48 2.95 -0.10
C SER A 107 1.42 3.00 -1.31
N ASN A 108 0.90 2.64 -2.49
CA ASN A 108 1.66 2.72 -3.74
C ASN A 108 2.00 4.16 -4.13
N GLN A 109 1.05 5.10 -3.98
CA GLN A 109 1.27 6.52 -4.29
C GLN A 109 2.26 7.17 -3.32
N VAL A 110 2.25 6.84 -2.04
CA VAL A 110 3.24 7.33 -1.08
C VAL A 110 4.64 6.79 -1.42
N ARG A 111 4.75 5.50 -1.77
CA ARG A 111 6.03 4.86 -2.06
C ARG A 111 6.65 5.30 -3.40
N HIS A 112 5.84 5.53 -4.42
CA HIS A 112 6.30 5.74 -5.80
C HIS A 112 5.89 7.08 -6.42
N GLY A 113 4.94 7.79 -5.82
CA GLY A 113 4.22 8.91 -6.43
C GLY A 113 4.89 10.28 -6.34
N GLN A 114 6.12 10.40 -5.83
CA GLN A 114 6.83 11.70 -5.74
C GLN A 114 7.44 12.16 -7.08
N SER A 115 6.70 12.09 -8.20
CA SER A 115 7.19 12.56 -9.50
C SER A 115 6.19 13.37 -10.34
N LEU A 116 5.12 13.89 -9.75
CA LEU A 116 4.29 14.87 -10.47
C LEU A 116 4.11 16.08 -9.57
N SER A 117 4.48 17.24 -10.11
CA SER A 117 4.12 18.55 -9.61
C SER A 117 2.60 18.61 -9.42
N VAL A 118 2.12 18.18 -8.26
CA VAL A 118 0.75 18.46 -7.86
C VAL A 118 0.78 19.92 -7.46
N GLU A 119 0.03 20.76 -8.17
CA GLU A 119 -0.41 22.03 -7.61
C GLU A 119 -1.12 21.69 -6.30
N GLU A 120 -0.38 21.73 -5.19
CA GLU A 120 -0.95 21.51 -3.87
C GLU A 120 -2.07 22.54 -3.71
N LEU A 121 -3.29 22.04 -3.49
CA LEU A 121 -4.42 22.93 -3.28
C LEU A 121 -4.08 23.86 -2.11
N PRO A 122 -4.32 25.18 -2.25
CA PRO A 122 -3.95 26.14 -1.22
C PRO A 122 -4.63 25.77 0.09
N ILE A 123 -3.85 25.79 1.17
CA ILE A 123 -4.35 25.60 2.53
C ILE A 123 -5.36 26.72 2.79
N LYS A 124 -6.63 26.35 2.96
CA LYS A 124 -7.65 27.29 3.41
C LYS A 124 -7.39 27.59 4.88
N GLN A 125 -7.05 28.84 5.18
CA GLN A 125 -6.91 29.36 6.54
C GLN A 125 -8.28 29.52 7.21
#